data_AF-A0A6L4ZSA1-F1
#
_entry.id   AF-A0A6L4ZSA1-F1
#
_cell.length_a   1.000
_cell.length_b   1.000
_cell.length_c   1.000
_cell.angle_alpha   90.00
_cell.angle_beta   90.00
_cell.angle_gamma   90.00
#
_symmetry.space_group_name_H-M   'P 1'
#
loop_
_entity.id
_entity.type
_entity.pdbx_description
1 polymer ?
#
loop_
_entity_poly.entity_id
_entity_poly.type
_entity_poly.pdbx_seq_one_letter_code
_entity_poly.pdbx_strand_id
1 'polypeptide(L)'
;DQEWQTRKELAPGVSTPKIEELMVIARQAGSLAAKVCGAGGGGCVTFLVPPNKKLAISKAISQAGGQVLDCHLVSQGLEVKEV
;
A
#
# COMPACT_ATOMS: atom_id res chain seq x y z
N ASP A 1 -0.45 -6.19 -10.91
CA ASP A 1 0.78 -7.01 -10.98
C ASP A 1 1.81 -6.47 -11.97
N GLN A 2 1.47 -6.20 -13.24
CA GLN A 2 2.45 -5.74 -14.25
C GLN A 2 3.26 -4.50 -13.83
N GLU A 3 2.60 -3.42 -13.39
CA GLU A 3 3.31 -2.18 -12.99
C GLU A 3 4.34 -2.40 -11.89
N TRP A 4 4.00 -3.23 -10.89
CA TRP A 4 4.90 -3.50 -9.78
C TRP A 4 6.15 -4.27 -10.21
N GLN A 5 6.01 -5.25 -11.11
CA GLN A 5 7.16 -5.99 -11.63
C GLN A 5 8.10 -5.08 -12.43
N THR A 6 7.54 -4.29 -13.36
CA THR A 6 8.33 -3.29 -14.11
C THR A 6 9.04 -2.31 -13.18
N ARG A 7 8.38 -1.87 -12.11
CA ARG A 7 8.99 -0.93 -11.17
C ARG A 7 10.17 -1.53 -10.40
N LYS A 8 10.11 -2.83 -10.05
CA LYS A 8 11.23 -3.55 -9.43
C LYS A 8 12.43 -3.70 -10.35
N GLU A 9 12.20 -3.89 -11.64
CA GLU A 9 13.26 -3.94 -12.66
C GLU A 9 13.96 -2.58 -12.83
N LEU A 10 13.21 -1.47 -12.73
CA LEU A 10 13.76 -0.13 -12.88
C LEU A 10 14.61 0.33 -11.69
N ALA A 11 14.32 -0.15 -10.48
CA ALA A 11 15.01 0.27 -9.26
C ALA A 11 15.11 -0.88 -8.25
N PRO A 12 16.29 -1.53 -8.08
CA PRO A 12 16.45 -2.67 -7.18
C PRO A 12 16.07 -2.39 -5.71
N GLY A 13 16.22 -1.14 -5.25
CA GLY A 13 15.87 -0.72 -3.89
C GLY A 13 14.40 -0.35 -3.68
N VAL A 14 13.53 -0.50 -4.70
CA VAL A 14 12.12 -0.09 -4.59
C VAL A 14 11.31 -0.98 -3.63
N SER A 15 11.78 -2.20 -3.39
CA SER A 15 11.12 -3.18 -2.53
C SER A 15 12.08 -3.75 -1.49
N THR A 16 11.51 -4.36 -0.46
CA THR A 16 12.22 -5.07 0.60
C THR A 16 11.51 -6.40 0.87
N PRO A 17 12.16 -7.38 1.52
CA PRO A 17 11.50 -8.62 1.91
C PRO A 17 10.19 -8.40 2.68
N LYS A 18 10.15 -7.36 3.53
CA LYS A 18 8.94 -7.01 4.27
C LYS A 18 7.81 -6.50 3.39
N ILE A 19 8.13 -5.67 2.39
CA ILE A 19 7.14 -5.18 1.42
C ILE A 19 6.57 -6.34 0.61
N GLU A 20 7.43 -7.24 0.10
CA GLU A 20 6.98 -8.40 -0.67
C GLU A 20 6.10 -9.34 0.18
N GLU A 21 6.46 -9.59 1.44
CA GLU A 21 5.64 -10.37 2.38
C GLU A 21 4.23 -9.78 2.52
N LEU A 22 4.12 -8.47 2.79
CA LEU A 22 2.83 -7.79 2.94
C LEU A 22 2.01 -7.83 1.65
N MET A 23 2.67 -7.71 0.48
CA MET A 23 2.00 -7.82 -0.82
C MET A 23 1.45 -9.21 -1.09
N VAL A 24 2.21 -10.26 -0.77
CA VAL A 24 1.76 -11.66 -0.89
C VAL A 24 0.56 -11.91 0.03
N ILE A 25 0.63 -11.48 1.30
CA ILE A 25 -0.45 -11.65 2.28
C ILE A 25 -1.72 -10.93 1.82
N ALA A 26 -1.60 -9.67 1.37
CA ALA A 26 -2.75 -8.93 0.85
C ALA A 26 -3.36 -9.62 -0.38
N ARG A 27 -2.51 -10.13 -1.29
CA ARG A 27 -2.95 -10.81 -2.50
C ARG A 27 -3.71 -12.09 -2.18
N GLN A 28 -3.18 -12.92 -1.28
CA GLN A 28 -3.84 -14.13 -0.80
C GLN A 28 -5.17 -13.83 -0.09
N ALA A 29 -5.26 -12.71 0.64
CA ALA A 29 -6.49 -12.25 1.26
C ALA A 29 -7.51 -11.62 0.27
N GLY A 30 -7.10 -11.39 -0.99
CA GLY A 30 -7.99 -10.97 -2.08
C GLY A 30 -7.79 -9.54 -2.58
N SER A 31 -6.62 -8.91 -2.36
CA SER A 31 -6.30 -7.63 -2.99
C SER A 31 -6.18 -7.77 -4.52
N LEU A 32 -6.53 -6.71 -5.24
CA LEU A 32 -6.47 -6.64 -6.70
C LEU A 32 -5.11 -6.12 -7.20
N ALA A 33 -4.53 -5.19 -6.46
CA ALA A 33 -3.22 -4.61 -6.76
C ALA A 33 -2.59 -4.04 -5.48
N ALA A 34 -1.28 -3.84 -5.53
CA ALA A 34 -0.52 -3.17 -4.50
C ALA A 34 0.54 -2.25 -5.13
N LYS A 35 0.89 -1.17 -4.43
CA LYS A 35 1.89 -0.19 -4.86
C LYS A 35 2.57 0.42 -3.65
N VAL A 36 3.90 0.49 -3.64
CA VAL A 36 4.63 1.28 -2.64
C VAL A 36 4.50 2.77 -2.94
N CYS A 37 4.20 3.59 -1.94
CA CYS A 37 4.12 5.04 -2.07
C CYS A 37 5.52 5.67 -2.20
N GLY A 38 5.62 6.82 -2.87
CA GLY A 38 6.90 7.55 -2.98
C GLY A 38 7.97 6.78 -3.75
N ALA A 39 9.24 6.88 -3.34
CA ALA A 39 10.38 6.29 -4.04
C ALA A 39 10.40 4.74 -3.99
N GLY A 40 10.01 4.15 -2.86
CA GLY A 40 10.16 2.72 -2.57
C GLY A 40 11.13 2.44 -1.41
N GLY A 41 11.32 1.17 -1.07
CA GLY A 41 12.28 0.72 -0.05
C GLY A 41 11.78 0.80 1.40
N GLY A 42 10.59 1.35 1.62
CA GLY A 42 9.97 1.45 2.94
C GLY A 42 8.72 2.33 2.92
N GLY A 43 8.27 2.74 4.10
CA GLY A 43 7.12 3.63 4.26
C GLY A 43 5.78 2.93 4.02
N CYS A 44 4.91 3.55 3.23
CA CYS A 44 3.53 3.11 3.03
C CYS A 44 3.35 2.27 1.76
N VAL A 45 2.44 1.30 1.83
CA VAL A 45 1.98 0.52 0.67
C VAL A 45 0.48 0.71 0.53
N THR A 46 0.03 1.12 -0.66
CA THR A 46 -1.38 1.21 -1.00
C THR A 46 -1.84 -0.11 -1.60
N PHE A 47 -2.98 -0.62 -1.13
CA PHE A 47 -3.63 -1.81 -1.67
C PHE A 47 -4.97 -1.42 -2.30
N LEU A 48 -5.19 -1.84 -3.54
CA LEU A 48 -6.51 -1.78 -4.15
C LEU A 48 -7.27 -3.05 -3.77
N VAL A 49 -8.40 -2.90 -3.08
CA VAL A 49 -9.12 -4.03 -2.48
C VAL A 49 -10.61 -3.98 -2.81
N PRO A 50 -11.27 -5.14 -2.99
CA PRO A 50 -12.73 -5.21 -3.03
C PRO A 50 -13.34 -4.74 -1.68
N PRO A 51 -14.45 -3.98 -1.68
CA PRO A 51 -15.06 -3.47 -0.44
C PRO A 51 -15.37 -4.56 0.58
N ASN A 52 -15.88 -5.71 0.13
CA ASN A 52 -16.20 -6.86 0.98
C ASN A 52 -14.97 -7.61 1.53
N LYS A 53 -13.77 -7.28 1.08
CA LYS A 53 -12.50 -7.87 1.54
C LYS A 53 -11.68 -6.93 2.41
N LYS A 54 -12.05 -5.65 2.51
CA LYS A 54 -11.30 -4.62 3.25
C LYS A 54 -10.93 -5.09 4.66
N LEU A 55 -11.90 -5.52 5.46
CA LEU A 55 -11.67 -5.94 6.85
C LEU A 55 -10.72 -7.14 6.96
N ALA A 56 -10.91 -8.15 6.11
CA ALA A 56 -10.07 -9.34 6.11
C ALA A 56 -8.62 -9.02 5.74
N ILE A 57 -8.42 -8.20 4.71
CA ILE A 57 -7.09 -7.76 4.26
C ILE A 57 -6.43 -6.88 5.33
N SER A 58 -7.14 -5.91 5.90
CA SER A 58 -6.63 -5.06 6.98
C SER A 58 -6.15 -5.89 8.17
N LYS A 59 -6.93 -6.89 8.60
CA LYS A 59 -6.54 -7.80 9.69
C LYS A 59 -5.28 -8.60 9.34
N ALA A 60 -5.20 -9.15 8.13
CA ALA A 60 -4.05 -9.92 7.68
C ALA A 60 -2.77 -9.06 7.65
N ILE A 61 -2.85 -7.83 7.14
CA ILE A 61 -1.75 -6.87 7.16
C ILE A 61 -1.30 -6.53 8.58
N SER A 62 -2.24 -6.26 9.49
CA SER A 62 -1.90 -5.98 10.89
C SER A 62 -1.26 -7.15 11.62
N GLN A 63 -1.74 -8.37 11.38
CA GLN A 63 -1.13 -9.59 11.92
C GLN A 63 0.28 -9.83 11.39
N ALA A 64 0.54 -9.40 10.15
CA ALA A 64 1.86 -9.41 9.55
C ALA A 64 2.74 -8.22 10.00
N GLY A 65 2.31 -7.42 10.99
CA GLY A 65 3.10 -6.30 11.54
C GLY A 65 3.04 -5.01 10.72
N GLY A 66 2.11 -4.89 9.77
CA GLY A 66 1.81 -3.64 9.08
C GLY A 66 0.85 -2.75 9.87
N GLN A 67 1.06 -1.44 9.88
CA GLN A 67 0.06 -0.50 10.40
C GLN A 67 -0.95 -0.16 9.31
N VAL A 68 -2.24 -0.40 9.57
CA VAL A 68 -3.32 0.03 8.67
C VAL A 68 -3.58 1.50 8.93
N LEU A 69 -3.48 2.31 7.87
CA LEU A 69 -3.79 3.73 7.90
C LEU A 69 -5.18 3.96 7.30
N ASP A 70 -5.97 4.81 7.92
CA ASP A 70 -7.17 5.33 7.29
C ASP A 70 -6.80 6.18 6.08
N CYS A 71 -7.44 5.91 4.96
CA CYS A 71 -7.16 6.55 3.68
C CYS A 71 -8.41 7.26 3.19
N HIS A 72 -8.31 8.57 3.02
CA HIS A 72 -9.37 9.43 2.51
C HIS A 72 -8.80 10.30 1.39
N LEU A 73 -9.55 10.37 0.29
CA LEU A 73 -9.22 11.33 -0.77
C LEU A 73 -9.66 12.71 -0.31
N VAL A 74 -8.77 13.67 -0.43
CA VAL A 74 -9.02 15.08 -0.13
C VAL A 74 -8.86 15.90 -1.41
N SER A 75 -9.76 16.85 -1.64
CA SER A 75 -9.73 17.74 -2.81
C SER A 75 -9.09 19.10 -2.52
N GLN A 76 -8.82 19.39 -1.25
CA GLN A 76 -8.23 20.64 -0.78
C GLN A 76 -6.85 20.36 -0.18
N GLY A 77 -5.88 21.17 -0.59
CA GLY A 77 -4.53 21.18 -0.03
C GLY A 77 -4.43 22.17 1.13
N LEU A 78 -3.28 22.85 1.21
CA LEU A 78 -3.05 23.89 2.20
C LEU A 78 -3.92 25.13 1.91
N GLU A 79 -4.70 25.58 2.90
CA GLU A 79 -5.39 26.87 2.91
C GLU A 79 -4.80 27.77 4.00
N VAL A 80 -4.48 29.01 3.66
CA VAL A 80 -4.00 30.02 4.63
C VAL A 80 -5.11 31.06 4.81
N LYS A 81 -5.45 31.37 6.06
CA LYS A 81 -6.48 32.36 6.42
C LYS A 81 -5.85 33.41 7.31
N GLU A 82 -6.13 34.68 7.03
CA GLU A 82 -5.84 35.76 7.96
C GLU A 82 -6.80 35.67 9.15
N VAL A 83 -6.26 35.84 10.37
CA VAL A 83 -7.00 35.78 11.64
C VAL A 83 -7.20 37.19 12.16
#